data_AF-A0A1X0RXX7-F1
#
_entry.id   AF-A0A1X0RXX7-F1
#
_cell.length_a   1.000
_cell.length_b   1.000
_cell.length_c   1.000
_cell.angle_alpha   90.00
_cell.angle_beta   90.00
_cell.angle_gamma   90.00
#
_symmetry.space_group_name_H-M   'P 1'
#
loop_
_entity.id
_entity.type
_entity.pdbx_description
1 polymer ?
#
loop_
_entity_poly.entity_id
_entity_poly.type
_entity_poly.pdbx_seq_one_letter_code
_entity_poly.pdbx_strand_id
1 'polypeptide(L)'
;GHMQLSGNSKIERVGQTDLLEIKYNGKNVKHKFDVLKNLVRDAPVLFGRYILPKLSIALVSVATNWDDNKAIFDDSIEDKEYIPNVSNSGTELEHKMLLTALQPTIELNQKTDIKELCDISEAVVHLETSYGVFTNQRQYPIADALMPMFEMALS
;
A
#
# COMPACT_ATOMS: atom_id res chain seq x y z
N GLY A 1 12.85 -31.54 19.39
CA GLY A 1 11.37 -31.73 19.44
C GLY A 1 10.81 -31.74 18.03
N HIS A 2 9.59 -32.21 17.81
CA HIS A 2 8.98 -32.20 16.46
C HIS A 2 7.84 -31.18 16.42
N MET A 3 7.72 -30.46 15.30
CA MET A 3 6.58 -29.58 15.03
C MET A 3 5.70 -30.26 14.00
N GLN A 4 4.38 -30.22 14.22
CA GLN A 4 3.40 -30.77 13.29
C GLN A 4 2.84 -29.63 12.44
N LEU A 5 3.00 -29.75 11.13
CA LEU A 5 2.50 -28.78 10.16
C LEU A 5 1.12 -29.24 9.63
N SER A 6 0.43 -28.35 8.89
CA SER A 6 -0.77 -28.73 8.13
C SER A 6 -0.46 -29.86 7.16
N GLY A 7 -1.40 -30.81 6.98
CA GLY A 7 -1.20 -32.01 6.16
C GLY A 7 -0.44 -33.15 6.86
N ASN A 8 -0.38 -33.17 8.19
CA ASN A 8 0.22 -34.26 8.99
C ASN A 8 1.73 -34.47 8.80
N SER A 9 2.43 -33.51 8.20
CA SER A 9 3.89 -33.56 8.07
C SER A 9 4.56 -33.16 9.37
N LYS A 10 5.62 -33.90 9.73
CA LYS A 10 6.44 -33.64 10.92
C LYS A 10 7.78 -33.07 10.48
N ILE A 11 8.16 -31.95 11.09
CA ILE A 11 9.45 -31.32 10.86
C ILE A 11 10.27 -31.28 12.15
N GLU A 12 11.57 -31.53 12.01
CA GLU A 12 12.52 -31.48 13.11
C GLU A 12 12.77 -30.02 13.52
N ARG A 13 12.40 -29.68 14.76
CA ARG A 13 12.74 -28.40 15.38
C ARG A 13 14.13 -28.50 15.99
N VAL A 14 15.07 -27.77 15.40
CA VAL A 14 16.47 -27.64 15.81
C VAL A 14 16.58 -26.80 17.07
N GLY A 15 15.77 -25.74 17.19
CA GLY A 15 15.81 -24.88 18.35
C GLY A 15 14.83 -23.70 18.27
N GLN A 16 15.15 -22.65 19.00
CA GLN A 16 14.47 -21.36 18.97
C GLN A 16 15.53 -20.26 18.92
N THR A 17 15.27 -19.19 18.18
CA THR A 17 16.13 -18.02 18.16
C THR A 17 16.08 -17.29 19.51
N ASP A 18 17.09 -16.45 19.74
CA ASP A 18 16.94 -15.36 20.70
C ASP A 18 15.81 -14.41 20.31
N LEU A 19 15.45 -13.50 21.22
CA LEU A 19 14.42 -12.51 20.97
C LEU A 19 14.90 -11.53 19.88
N LEU A 20 14.35 -11.64 18.68
CA LEU A 20 14.69 -10.80 17.54
C LEU A 20 13.78 -9.58 17.48
N GLU A 21 14.32 -8.45 17.06
CA GLU A 21 13.55 -7.25 16.70
C GLU A 21 13.19 -7.29 15.21
N ILE A 22 11.90 -7.28 14.91
CA ILE A 22 11.35 -7.28 13.56
C ILE A 22 10.82 -5.88 13.27
N LYS A 23 11.30 -5.29 12.19
CA LYS A 23 10.84 -3.99 11.71
C LYS A 23 10.02 -4.18 10.43
N TYR A 24 8.76 -3.77 10.46
CA TYR A 24 7.86 -3.88 9.31
C TYR A 24 6.89 -2.69 9.29
N ASN A 25 6.87 -1.95 8.18
CA ASN A 25 5.95 -0.82 7.98
C ASN A 25 5.89 0.16 9.18
N GLY A 26 7.06 0.57 9.69
CA GLY A 26 7.18 1.46 10.85
C GLY A 26 6.85 0.83 12.21
N LYS A 27 6.47 -0.45 12.27
CA LYS A 27 6.27 -1.20 13.52
C LYS A 27 7.51 -1.99 13.91
N ASN A 28 7.81 -1.96 15.19
CA ASN A 28 8.87 -2.75 15.81
C ASN A 28 8.24 -3.81 16.72
N VAL A 29 8.43 -5.08 16.39
CA VAL A 29 7.88 -6.21 17.13
C VAL A 29 9.02 -7.11 17.58
N LYS A 30 9.02 -7.50 18.86
CA LYS A 30 9.96 -8.49 19.37
C LYS A 30 9.36 -9.90 19.28
N HIS A 31 10.06 -10.84 18.64
CA HIS A 31 9.58 -12.21 18.46
C HIS A 31 10.71 -13.24 18.46
N LYS A 32 10.39 -14.46 18.88
CA LYS A 32 11.30 -15.62 18.80
C LYS A 32 10.77 -16.57 17.73
N PHE A 33 11.65 -17.04 16.86
CA PHE A 33 11.31 -18.00 15.82
C PHE A 33 11.78 -19.39 16.17
N ASP A 34 11.01 -20.39 15.77
CA ASP A 34 11.47 -21.77 15.83
C ASP A 34 12.35 -22.06 14.63
N VAL A 35 13.56 -22.58 14.89
CA VAL A 35 14.51 -22.95 13.85
C VAL A 35 14.22 -24.39 13.46
N LEU A 36 13.91 -24.60 12.18
CA LEU A 36 13.56 -25.89 11.62
C LEU A 36 14.66 -26.34 10.65
N LYS A 37 14.94 -27.65 10.60
CA LYS A 37 16.07 -28.19 9.84
C LYS A 37 15.91 -28.02 8.32
N ASN A 38 14.69 -28.18 7.82
CA ASN A 38 14.35 -28.09 6.40
C ASN A 38 13.06 -27.29 6.23
N LEU A 39 13.15 -25.96 6.11
CA LEU A 39 11.95 -25.17 5.79
C LEU A 39 11.35 -25.67 4.46
N VAL A 40 10.02 -25.69 4.39
CA VAL A 40 9.32 -26.05 3.16
C VAL A 40 9.48 -24.89 2.17
N ARG A 41 10.07 -25.16 1.01
CA ARG A 41 10.42 -24.20 -0.08
C ARG A 41 11.60 -23.29 0.26
N ASP A 42 12.18 -22.65 -0.77
CA ASP A 42 13.34 -21.72 -0.70
C ASP A 42 13.08 -20.42 0.11
N ALA A 43 12.01 -20.39 0.91
CA ALA A 43 11.71 -19.27 1.80
C ALA A 43 12.59 -19.37 3.06
N PRO A 44 13.34 -18.32 3.43
CA PRO A 44 14.20 -18.35 4.61
C PRO A 44 13.43 -18.22 5.93
N VAL A 45 12.20 -17.68 5.91
CA VAL A 45 11.36 -17.43 7.10
C VAL A 45 9.89 -17.66 6.78
N LEU A 46 9.15 -18.26 7.71
CA LEU A 46 7.70 -18.44 7.62
C LEU A 46 6.99 -17.70 8.76
N PHE A 47 6.00 -16.87 8.40
CA PHE A 47 5.15 -16.16 9.35
C PHE A 47 3.83 -16.89 9.55
N GLY A 48 3.66 -17.48 10.72
CA GLY A 48 2.39 -18.06 11.13
C GLY A 48 1.36 -17.00 11.52
N ARG A 49 0.09 -17.43 11.61
CA ARG A 49 -1.05 -16.57 11.99
C ARG A 49 -0.89 -15.74 13.27
N TYR A 50 0.01 -16.13 14.17
CA TYR A 50 0.22 -15.43 15.45
C TYR A 50 1.07 -14.17 15.34
N ILE A 51 2.01 -14.11 14.38
CA ILE A 51 2.89 -12.94 14.23
C ILE A 51 2.27 -11.89 13.31
N LEU A 52 1.43 -12.31 12.34
CA LEU A 52 0.82 -11.41 11.35
C LEU A 52 0.04 -10.25 11.99
N PRO A 53 -0.86 -10.47 12.99
CA PRO A 53 -1.58 -9.36 13.61
C PRO A 53 -0.66 -8.39 14.36
N LYS A 54 0.47 -8.87 14.91
CA LYS A 54 1.45 -8.01 15.60
C LYS A 54 2.15 -7.07 14.62
N LEU A 55 2.33 -7.53 13.38
CA LEU A 55 2.87 -6.75 12.27
C LEU A 55 1.80 -5.91 11.56
N SER A 56 0.56 -5.88 12.07
CA SER A 56 -0.59 -5.25 11.42
C SER A 56 -0.87 -5.77 10.01
N ILE A 57 -0.59 -7.05 9.79
CA ILE A 57 -0.99 -7.76 8.58
C ILE A 57 -2.32 -8.46 8.89
N ALA A 58 -3.39 -7.98 8.26
CA ALA A 58 -4.70 -8.60 8.32
C ALA A 58 -4.90 -9.47 7.07
N LEU A 59 -5.11 -10.78 7.26
CA LEU A 59 -5.57 -11.67 6.21
C LEU A 59 -7.09 -11.56 6.11
N VAL A 60 -7.59 -10.63 5.30
CA VAL A 60 -9.01 -10.42 5.04
C VAL A 60 -9.37 -10.93 3.64
N SER A 61 -10.56 -11.52 3.50
CA SER A 61 -11.10 -12.03 2.20
C SER A 61 -10.23 -13.07 1.49
N VAL A 62 -9.42 -13.85 2.22
CA VAL A 62 -8.65 -14.95 1.62
C VAL A 62 -9.56 -16.18 1.48
N ALA A 63 -9.79 -16.64 0.25
CA ALA A 63 -10.50 -17.89 -0.01
C ALA A 63 -9.69 -19.07 0.56
N THR A 64 -10.25 -19.81 1.52
CA THR A 64 -9.61 -21.01 2.08
C THR A 64 -9.99 -22.21 1.22
N ASN A 65 -9.01 -22.82 0.56
CA ASN A 65 -9.18 -24.11 -0.09
C ASN A 65 -8.75 -25.22 0.88
N TRP A 66 -9.59 -26.24 1.08
CA TRP A 66 -9.30 -27.40 1.94
C TRP A 66 -8.44 -28.44 1.20
N ASP A 67 -7.78 -29.33 1.95
CA ASP A 67 -6.71 -30.26 1.54
C ASP A 67 -7.00 -31.16 0.31
N ASP A 68 -8.23 -31.21 -0.19
CA ASP A 68 -8.64 -32.06 -1.31
C ASP A 68 -8.28 -31.48 -2.69
N ASN A 69 -7.89 -30.20 -2.76
CA ASN A 69 -7.50 -29.56 -4.00
C ASN A 69 -5.98 -29.36 -4.05
N LYS A 70 -5.32 -29.92 -5.07
CA LYS A 70 -3.95 -29.56 -5.41
C LYS A 70 -3.92 -28.05 -5.63
N ALA A 71 -3.33 -27.32 -4.69
CA ALA A 71 -3.15 -25.88 -4.82
C ALA A 71 -2.24 -25.61 -6.02
N ILE A 72 -2.85 -25.21 -7.14
CA ILE A 72 -2.14 -24.57 -8.24
C ILE A 72 -1.90 -23.15 -7.74
N PHE A 73 -0.67 -22.89 -7.28
CA PHE A 73 -0.22 -21.54 -6.96
C PHE A 73 0.10 -20.87 -8.29
N ASP A 74 -0.90 -20.23 -8.88
CA ASP A 74 -0.71 -19.31 -9.98
C ASP A 74 -0.62 -17.90 -9.40
N ASP A 75 0.62 -17.47 -9.11
CA ASP A 75 0.90 -16.10 -8.67
C ASP A 75 0.84 -15.10 -9.86
N SER A 76 0.52 -15.58 -11.06
CA SER A 76 0.12 -14.68 -12.14
C SER A 76 -1.36 -14.35 -11.96
N ILE A 77 -1.62 -13.14 -11.46
CA ILE A 77 -2.88 -12.50 -11.85
C ILE A 77 -2.70 -12.24 -13.34
N GLU A 78 -3.30 -13.08 -14.19
CA GLU A 78 -3.47 -12.71 -15.60
C GLU A 78 -4.42 -11.52 -15.65
N ASP A 79 -3.89 -10.31 -15.44
CA ASP A 79 -4.58 -9.03 -15.61
C ASP A 79 -4.77 -8.71 -17.10
N LYS A 80 -5.26 -9.71 -17.85
CA LYS A 80 -5.63 -9.63 -19.26
C LYS A 80 -7.14 -9.52 -19.43
N GLU A 81 -7.91 -9.85 -18.39
CA GLU A 81 -9.38 -9.85 -18.45
C GLU A 81 -9.94 -8.41 -18.53
N TYR A 82 -9.25 -7.44 -17.95
CA TYR A 82 -9.70 -6.06 -17.90
C TYR A 82 -8.80 -5.15 -18.74
N ILE A 83 -9.36 -4.62 -19.82
CA ILE A 83 -8.71 -3.60 -20.64
C ILE A 83 -9.19 -2.23 -20.16
N PRO A 84 -8.30 -1.30 -19.78
CA PRO A 84 -8.68 0.04 -19.36
C PRO A 84 -9.61 0.72 -20.37
N ASN A 85 -10.68 1.35 -19.89
CA ASN A 85 -11.72 2.03 -20.68
C ASN A 85 -12.55 1.14 -21.62
N VAL A 86 -12.37 -0.19 -21.56
CA VAL A 86 -13.12 -1.15 -22.39
C VAL A 86 -13.90 -2.12 -21.53
N SER A 87 -13.26 -2.69 -20.49
CA SER A 87 -13.91 -3.62 -19.56
C SER A 87 -14.65 -2.84 -18.45
N ASN A 88 -15.71 -2.14 -18.84
CA ASN A 88 -16.53 -1.35 -17.92
C ASN A 88 -17.32 -2.25 -16.95
N SER A 89 -17.50 -1.79 -15.71
CA SER A 89 -18.30 -2.50 -14.72
C SER A 89 -19.80 -2.28 -14.97
N GLY A 90 -20.60 -3.34 -14.77
CA GLY A 90 -22.03 -3.33 -14.99
C GLY A 90 -22.43 -3.56 -16.46
N THR A 91 -23.73 -3.48 -16.72
CA THR A 91 -24.26 -3.54 -18.08
C THR A 91 -23.95 -2.26 -18.86
N GLU A 92 -23.96 -2.34 -20.20
CA GLU A 92 -23.77 -1.17 -21.06
C GLU A 92 -24.76 -0.03 -20.75
N LEU A 93 -26.00 -0.39 -20.38
CA LEU A 93 -27.03 0.56 -19.98
C LEU A 93 -26.69 1.25 -18.65
N GLU A 94 -26.31 0.50 -17.62
CA GLU A 94 -25.93 1.06 -16.31
C GLU A 94 -24.72 1.97 -16.42
N HIS A 95 -23.70 1.56 -17.18
CA HIS A 95 -22.52 2.37 -17.42
C HIS A 95 -22.86 3.69 -18.14
N LYS A 96 -23.72 3.63 -19.17
CA LYS A 96 -24.19 4.81 -19.89
C LYS A 96 -25.00 5.74 -18.99
N MET A 97 -25.87 5.19 -18.14
CA MET A 97 -26.65 5.97 -17.17
C MET A 97 -25.73 6.67 -16.15
N LEU A 98 -24.72 5.97 -15.63
CA LEU A 98 -23.73 6.53 -14.73
C LEU A 98 -22.98 7.70 -15.39
N LEU A 99 -22.43 7.50 -16.58
CA LEU A 99 -21.70 8.56 -17.29
C LEU A 99 -22.59 9.76 -17.60
N THR A 100 -23.85 9.52 -17.99
CA THR A 100 -24.83 10.59 -18.22
C THR A 100 -25.11 11.38 -16.95
N ALA A 101 -25.19 10.70 -15.80
CA ALA A 101 -25.39 11.34 -14.50
C ALA A 101 -24.16 12.14 -14.03
N LEU A 102 -22.94 11.70 -14.36
CA LEU A 102 -21.68 12.35 -13.98
C LEU A 102 -21.28 13.50 -14.92
N GLN A 103 -21.73 13.48 -16.18
CA GLN A 103 -21.40 14.46 -17.21
C GLN A 103 -21.50 15.93 -16.76
N PRO A 104 -22.57 16.39 -16.09
CA PRO A 104 -22.64 17.79 -15.64
C PRO A 104 -21.52 18.17 -14.65
N THR A 105 -21.15 17.26 -13.75
CA THR A 105 -20.07 17.48 -12.78
C THR A 105 -18.71 17.50 -13.46
N ILE A 106 -18.50 16.63 -14.45
CA ILE A 106 -17.26 16.60 -15.25
C ILE A 106 -17.09 17.93 -16.00
N GLU A 107 -18.16 18.43 -16.63
CA GLU A 107 -18.14 19.70 -17.34
C GLU A 107 -17.91 20.90 -16.42
N LEU A 108 -18.47 20.85 -15.20
CA LEU A 108 -18.22 21.88 -14.19
C LEU A 108 -16.74 21.88 -13.76
N ASN A 109 -16.20 20.71 -13.44
CA ASN A 109 -14.80 20.55 -13.04
C ASN A 109 -13.81 20.98 -14.15
N GLN A 110 -14.16 20.78 -15.43
CA GLN A 110 -13.34 21.22 -16.56
C GLN A 110 -13.33 22.75 -16.74
N LYS A 111 -14.38 23.44 -16.27
CA LYS A 111 -14.50 24.90 -16.35
C LYS A 111 -13.84 25.61 -15.16
N THR A 112 -13.57 24.90 -14.07
CA THR A 112 -12.86 25.43 -12.92
C THR A 112 -11.47 25.89 -13.34
N ASP A 113 -11.12 27.14 -13.04
CA ASP A 113 -9.77 27.64 -13.30
C ASP A 113 -8.81 26.95 -12.35
N ILE A 114 -7.79 26.29 -12.90
CA ILE A 114 -6.74 25.62 -12.12
C ILE A 114 -5.94 26.60 -11.24
N LYS A 115 -6.03 27.91 -11.51
CA LYS A 115 -5.40 28.98 -10.73
C LYS A 115 -6.28 29.54 -9.62
N GLU A 116 -7.57 29.20 -9.58
CA GLU A 116 -8.44 29.61 -8.49
C GLU A 116 -8.06 28.84 -7.22
N LEU A 117 -8.01 29.58 -6.10
CA LEU A 117 -7.78 28.99 -4.79
C LEU A 117 -9.02 28.18 -4.38
N CYS A 118 -8.80 27.04 -3.74
CA CYS A 118 -9.89 26.24 -3.19
C CYS A 118 -10.64 27.07 -2.14
N ASP A 119 -11.94 27.21 -2.34
CA ASP A 119 -12.84 28.05 -1.53
C ASP A 119 -13.37 27.35 -0.28
N ILE A 120 -13.03 26.07 -0.08
CA ILE A 120 -13.40 25.33 1.13
C ILE A 120 -12.62 25.88 2.33
N SER A 121 -13.32 26.07 3.44
CA SER A 121 -12.76 26.69 4.65
C SER A 121 -11.56 25.91 5.22
N GLU A 122 -11.55 24.60 5.01
CA GLU A 122 -10.54 23.66 5.47
C GLU A 122 -9.24 23.75 4.67
N ALA A 123 -9.27 24.35 3.47
CA ALA A 123 -8.07 24.61 2.68
C ALA A 123 -7.32 25.87 3.17
N VAL A 124 -7.90 26.65 4.09
CA VAL A 124 -7.28 27.86 4.64
C VAL A 124 -6.31 27.48 5.76
N VAL A 125 -5.02 27.64 5.51
CA VAL A 125 -3.98 27.45 6.53
C VAL A 125 -3.82 28.72 7.36
N HIS A 126 -4.22 28.67 8.63
CA HIS A 126 -3.99 29.75 9.58
C HIS A 126 -2.63 29.57 10.28
N LEU A 127 -1.74 30.53 10.08
CA LEU A 127 -0.48 30.62 10.84
C LEU A 127 -0.70 31.59 12.01
N GLU A 128 -0.71 31.07 13.24
CA GLU A 128 -0.81 31.88 14.46
C GLU A 128 0.52 32.58 14.77
N THR A 129 0.89 33.57 13.96
CA THR A 129 2.07 34.40 14.22
C THR A 129 1.69 35.66 14.99
N SER A 130 2.51 36.01 15.98
CA SER A 130 2.34 37.28 16.69
C SER A 130 2.56 38.46 15.73
N TYR A 131 1.74 39.51 15.87
CA TYR A 131 1.82 40.70 15.01
C TYR A 131 3.23 41.30 15.01
N GLY A 132 3.79 41.54 13.82
CA GLY A 132 5.11 42.13 13.63
C GLY A 132 6.30 41.16 13.76
N VAL A 133 6.07 39.86 13.93
CA VAL A 133 7.13 38.85 13.97
C VAL A 133 7.36 38.27 12.56
N PHE A 134 8.56 38.46 12.02
CA PHE A 134 8.98 37.90 10.73
C PHE A 134 10.16 36.94 10.93
N THR A 135 10.18 35.85 10.17
CA THR A 135 11.32 34.93 10.09
C THR A 135 11.91 34.99 8.69
N ASN A 136 13.04 35.68 8.54
CA ASN A 136 13.78 35.68 7.27
C ASN A 136 14.68 34.45 7.24
N GLN A 137 14.23 33.38 6.59
CA GLN A 137 15.07 32.21 6.34
C GLN A 137 15.78 32.34 5.00
N ARG A 138 17.08 32.05 4.99
CA ARG A 138 17.85 31.99 3.74
C ARG A 138 17.41 30.75 2.97
N GLN A 139 17.06 30.92 1.70
CA GLN A 139 16.81 29.80 0.79
C GLN A 139 18.04 28.89 0.75
N TYR A 140 17.84 27.58 0.89
CA TYR A 140 18.94 26.62 0.72
C TYR A 140 19.51 26.70 -0.69
N PRO A 141 20.83 26.49 -0.88
CA PRO A 141 21.41 26.46 -2.21
C PRO A 141 20.71 25.41 -3.07
N ILE A 142 20.17 25.84 -4.21
CA ILE A 142 19.63 24.94 -5.22
C ILE A 142 20.85 24.31 -5.93
N ALA A 143 20.81 23.01 -6.20
CA ALA A 143 21.90 22.35 -6.90
C ALA A 143 22.01 22.88 -8.34
N ASP A 144 23.22 23.11 -8.84
CA ASP A 144 23.45 23.69 -10.17
C ASP A 144 22.73 22.93 -11.30
N ALA A 145 22.65 21.60 -11.17
CA ALA A 145 21.95 20.74 -12.12
C ALA A 145 20.42 21.00 -12.21
N LEU A 146 19.82 21.58 -11.17
CA LEU A 146 18.37 21.86 -11.07
C LEU A 146 18.02 23.31 -11.41
N MET A 147 19.01 24.21 -11.47
CA MET A 147 18.79 25.63 -11.78
C MET A 147 18.07 25.87 -13.11
N PRO A 148 18.37 25.16 -14.23
CA PRO A 148 17.66 25.36 -15.49
C PRO A 148 16.16 25.05 -15.41
N MET A 149 15.76 24.03 -14.62
CA MET A 149 14.35 23.68 -14.42
C MET A 149 13.65 24.72 -13.53
N PHE A 150 14.35 25.20 -12.50
CA PHE A 150 13.83 26.22 -11.61
C PHE A 150 13.57 27.55 -12.34
N GLU A 151 14.52 27.99 -13.17
CA GLU A 151 14.38 29.20 -13.98
C GLU A 151 13.23 29.10 -14.99
N MET A 152 13.05 27.93 -15.61
CA MET A 152 11.93 27.66 -16.53
C MET A 152 10.56 27.69 -15.83
N ALA A 153 10.47 27.24 -14.58
CA ALA A 153 9.22 27.25 -13.83
C ALA A 153 8.80 28.65 -13.36
N LEU A 154 9.72 29.62 -13.37
CA LEU A 154 9.49 31.00 -12.96
C LEU A 154 9.20 31.97 -14.11
N SER A 155 9.45 31.56 -15.36
CA SER A 155 9.15 32.33 -16.57
C SER A 155 7.72 32.16 -17.05
#